data_AF-A0A2R6G707-F1
#
_entry.id   AF-A0A2R6G707-F1
#
_cell.length_a   1.000
_cell.length_b   1.000
_cell.length_c   1.000
_cell.angle_alpha   90.00
_cell.angle_beta   90.00
_cell.angle_gamma   90.00
#
_symmetry.space_group_name_H-M   'P 1'
#
loop_
_entity.id
_entity.type
_entity.pdbx_description
1 polymer ?
#
loop_
_entity_poly.entity_id
_entity_poly.type
_entity_poly.pdbx_seq_one_letter_code
_entity_poly.pdbx_strand_id
1 'polypeptide(L)'
;MDDDTPIEDILDTIGDPYARDVLASICREARSAQDLAEDLDHSIQTIYRRIDLLENHNLVTSRTVISDDGNHYDVYESNFNSALISLEDDEYDVRIYREENLPDRFGGLWDELSGE
;
A
#
# COMPACT_ATOMS: atom_id res chain seq x y z
N MET A 1 10.97 -12.06 8.03
CA MET A 1 10.19 -12.93 8.93
C MET A 1 8.79 -12.79 8.41
N ASP A 2 8.52 -13.52 7.35
CA ASP A 2 7.22 -13.62 6.75
C ASP A 2 6.47 -14.73 7.48
N ASP A 3 5.14 -14.64 7.49
CA ASP A 3 4.21 -15.75 7.69
C ASP A 3 3.58 -15.97 9.07
N ASP A 4 3.12 -14.90 9.72
CA ASP A 4 2.13 -15.04 10.83
C ASP A 4 1.09 -13.90 10.84
N THR A 5 0.94 -13.16 9.74
CA THR A 5 -0.19 -12.24 9.58
C THR A 5 -1.32 -12.98 8.85
N PRO A 6 -2.48 -13.18 9.50
CA PRO A 6 -3.67 -13.69 8.84
C PRO A 6 -3.97 -12.88 7.58
N ILE A 7 -4.22 -13.58 6.46
CA ILE A 7 -4.60 -12.93 5.21
C ILE A 7 -5.85 -12.05 5.37
N GLU A 8 -6.72 -12.40 6.32
CA GLU A 8 -7.90 -11.64 6.70
C GLU A 8 -7.55 -10.23 7.21
N ASP A 9 -6.46 -10.06 7.99
CA ASP A 9 -6.03 -8.74 8.48
C ASP A 9 -5.54 -7.84 7.33
N ILE A 10 -4.91 -8.45 6.32
CA ILE A 10 -4.47 -7.74 5.11
C ILE A 10 -5.69 -7.32 4.29
N LEU A 11 -6.68 -8.20 4.13
CA LEU A 11 -7.93 -7.90 3.44
C LEU A 11 -8.74 -6.82 4.16
N ASP A 12 -8.80 -6.85 5.49
CA ASP A 12 -9.45 -5.82 6.30
C ASP A 12 -8.74 -4.47 6.13
N THR A 13 -7.41 -4.48 6.09
CA THR A 13 -6.62 -3.28 5.81
C THR A 13 -6.90 -2.71 4.43
N ILE A 14 -6.92 -3.54 3.38
CA ILE A 14 -7.25 -3.11 2.02
C ILE A 14 -8.74 -2.75 1.90
N GLY A 15 -9.59 -3.31 2.75
CA GLY A 15 -11.01 -2.98 2.84
C GLY A 15 -11.28 -1.60 3.45
N ASP A 16 -10.36 -1.10 4.30
CA ASP A 16 -10.48 0.22 4.91
C ASP A 16 -10.39 1.34 3.83
N PRO A 17 -11.43 2.18 3.70
CA PRO A 17 -11.43 3.25 2.68
C PRO A 17 -10.27 4.23 2.85
N TYR A 18 -9.91 4.58 4.08
CA TYR A 18 -8.81 5.53 4.33
C TYR A 18 -7.44 4.93 4.00
N ALA A 19 -7.28 3.62 4.21
CA ALA A 19 -6.05 2.93 3.80
C ALA A 19 -5.92 2.91 2.28
N ARG A 20 -7.03 2.68 1.56
CA ARG A 20 -7.05 2.76 0.08
C ARG A 20 -6.78 4.15 -0.44
N ASP A 21 -7.31 5.18 0.22
CA ASP A 21 -7.03 6.57 -0.16
C ASP A 21 -5.54 6.91 -0.01
N VAL A 22 -4.90 6.45 1.08
CA VAL A 22 -3.45 6.57 1.26
C VAL A 22 -2.70 5.84 0.16
N LEU A 23 -2.99 4.55 -0.07
CA LEU A 23 -2.35 3.73 -1.12
C LEU A 23 -2.48 4.37 -2.51
N ALA A 24 -3.66 4.86 -2.86
CA ALA A 24 -3.92 5.49 -4.14
C ALA A 24 -3.11 6.80 -4.32
N SER A 25 -2.96 7.58 -3.25
CA SER A 25 -2.22 8.84 -3.26
C SER A 25 -0.71 8.64 -3.47
N ILE A 26 -0.15 7.56 -2.91
CA ILE A 26 1.29 7.24 -2.99
C ILE A 26 1.67 6.21 -4.06
N CYS A 27 0.72 5.79 -4.89
CA CYS A 27 0.93 4.78 -5.94
C CYS A 27 1.87 5.25 -7.06
N ARG A 28 1.88 6.56 -7.38
CA ARG A 28 2.70 7.12 -8.47
C ARG A 28 3.92 7.89 -7.99
N GLU A 29 3.82 8.49 -6.81
CA GLU A 29 4.84 9.38 -6.26
C GLU A 29 4.82 9.25 -4.75
N ALA A 30 6.02 9.14 -4.16
CA ALA A 30 6.15 9.07 -2.70
C ALA A 30 5.77 10.42 -2.06
N ARG A 31 4.96 10.40 -1.00
CA ARG A 31 4.46 11.61 -0.32
C ARG A 31 4.72 11.57 1.17
N SER A 32 4.87 12.74 1.79
CA SER A 32 4.95 12.82 3.25
C SER A 32 3.59 12.60 3.90
N ALA A 33 3.58 12.26 5.20
CA ALA A 33 2.33 12.19 5.95
C ALA A 33 1.61 13.54 6.00
N GLN A 34 2.35 14.67 5.98
CA GLN A 34 1.74 16.00 5.91
C GLN A 34 1.00 16.21 4.59
N ASP A 35 1.63 15.89 3.45
CA ASP A 35 1.01 16.02 2.13
C ASP A 35 -0.27 15.17 2.05
N LEU A 36 -0.21 13.93 2.56
CA LEU A 36 -1.36 13.03 2.60
C LEU A 36 -2.51 13.56 3.48
N ALA A 37 -2.20 14.19 4.60
CA ALA A 37 -3.20 14.77 5.49
C ALA A 37 -3.92 15.95 4.82
N GLU A 38 -3.17 16.78 4.09
CA GLU A 38 -3.71 17.91 3.33
C GLU A 38 -4.55 17.45 2.13
N ASP A 39 -4.01 16.53 1.31
CA ASP A 39 -4.67 16.06 0.09
C ASP A 39 -5.95 15.26 0.34
N LEU A 40 -5.96 14.46 1.42
CA LEU A 40 -7.09 13.59 1.77
C LEU A 40 -8.07 14.27 2.74
N ASP A 41 -7.84 15.52 3.15
CA ASP A 41 -8.64 16.25 4.14
C ASP A 41 -8.83 15.45 5.44
N HIS A 42 -7.73 14.90 5.95
CA HIS A 42 -7.71 14.06 7.15
C HIS A 42 -6.71 14.55 8.18
N SER A 43 -6.99 14.28 9.45
CA SER A 43 -6.02 14.58 10.50
C SER A 43 -4.73 13.78 10.28
N ILE A 44 -3.59 14.41 10.56
CA ILE A 44 -2.27 13.75 10.48
C ILE A 44 -2.21 12.47 11.33
N GLN A 45 -2.94 12.43 12.46
CA GLN A 45 -3.05 11.23 13.30
C GLN A 45 -3.83 10.11 12.61
N THR A 46 -4.87 10.43 11.83
CA THR A 46 -5.58 9.45 11.00
C THR A 46 -4.65 8.87 9.95
N ILE A 47 -3.86 9.72 9.29
CA ILE A 47 -2.89 9.30 8.28
C ILE A 47 -1.84 8.37 8.87
N TYR A 48 -1.16 8.76 9.95
CA TYR A 48 -0.17 7.89 10.61
C TYR A 48 -0.76 6.53 11.00
N ARG A 49 -1.97 6.51 11.57
CA ARG A 49 -2.63 5.24 11.92
C ARG A 49 -2.87 4.32 10.72
N ARG A 50 -3.08 4.87 9.52
CA ARG A 50 -3.27 4.09 8.29
C ARG A 50 -1.94 3.67 7.68
N ILE A 51 -0.95 4.55 7.69
CA ILE A 51 0.43 4.22 7.31
C ILE A 51 0.97 3.08 8.17
N ASP A 52 0.87 3.19 9.50
CA ASP A 52 1.34 2.15 10.43
C ASP A 52 0.69 0.80 10.12
N LEU A 53 -0.62 0.80 9.84
CA LEU A 53 -1.36 -0.41 9.48
C LEU A 53 -0.87 -1.00 8.15
N LEU A 54 -0.66 -0.16 7.14
CA LEU A 54 -0.16 -0.58 5.83
C LEU A 54 1.29 -1.07 5.88
N GLU A 55 2.17 -0.41 6.64
CA GLU A 55 3.57 -0.83 6.87
C GLU A 55 3.64 -2.16 7.63
N ASN A 56 2.78 -2.37 8.64
CA ASN A 56 2.69 -3.65 9.36
C ASN A 56 2.38 -4.84 8.44
N HIS A 57 1.67 -4.60 7.33
CA HIS A 57 1.35 -5.60 6.31
C HIS A 57 2.28 -5.54 5.09
N ASN A 58 3.34 -4.74 5.17
CA ASN A 58 4.32 -4.52 4.11
C ASN A 58 3.65 -4.09 2.79
N LEU A 59 2.56 -3.31 2.87
CA LEU A 59 1.82 -2.73 1.74
C LEU A 59 2.31 -1.32 1.40
N VAL A 60 3.01 -0.68 2.34
CA VAL A 60 3.68 0.61 2.20
C VAL A 60 5.10 0.47 2.73
N THR A 61 6.02 1.18 2.10
CA THR A 61 7.39 1.38 2.59
C THR A 61 7.65 2.86 2.78
N SER A 62 8.65 3.18 3.60
CA SER A 62 9.05 4.55 3.89
C SER A 62 10.54 4.76 3.69
N ARG A 63 10.91 6.00 3.37
CA ARG A 63 12.29 6.46 3.38
C ARG A 63 12.39 7.85 3.96
N THR A 64 13.43 8.09 4.76
CA THR A 64 13.69 9.42 5.31
C THR A 64 14.33 10.34 4.27
N VAL A 65 13.79 11.54 4.15
CA VAL A 65 14.27 12.63 3.29
C VAL A 65 14.78 13.77 4.19
N ILE A 66 15.83 14.44 3.74
CA ILE A 66 16.38 15.63 4.37
C ILE A 66 16.02 16.83 3.49
N SER A 67 15.25 17.77 4.03
CA SER A 67 14.92 19.02 3.33
C SER A 67 16.10 20.01 3.35
N ASP A 68 16.01 21.04 2.52
CA ASP A 68 17.03 22.09 2.38
C ASP A 68 17.31 22.87 3.67
N ASP A 69 16.36 22.89 4.61
CA ASP A 69 16.48 23.49 5.94
C ASP A 69 17.06 22.53 7.00
N GLY A 70 17.38 21.30 6.62
CA GLY A 70 17.96 20.26 7.49
C GLY A 70 16.95 19.48 8.31
N ASN A 71 15.64 19.69 8.10
CA ASN A 71 14.62 18.86 8.75
C ASN A 71 14.54 17.47 8.09
N HIS A 72 14.34 16.45 8.93
CA HIS A 72 14.17 15.08 8.48
C HIS A 72 12.68 14.74 8.53
N TYR A 73 12.16 14.17 7.45
CA TYR A 73 10.79 13.67 7.38
C TYR A 73 10.73 12.42 6.51
N ASP A 74 9.77 11.55 6.79
CA ASP A 74 9.56 10.34 6.00
C ASP A 74 8.61 10.62 4.84
N VAL A 75 8.95 10.04 3.69
CA VAL A 75 8.03 9.90 2.55
C VAL A 75 7.68 8.44 2.39
N TYR A 76 6.44 8.20 2.00
CA TYR A 76 5.83 6.88 1.91
C TYR A 76 5.52 6.56 0.46
N GLU A 77 5.77 5.32 0.06
CA GLU A 77 5.52 4.80 -1.28
C GLU A 77 4.71 3.50 -1.21
N SER A 78 3.87 3.27 -2.22
CA SER A 78 3.09 2.04 -2.29
C SER A 78 4.01 0.87 -2.60
N ASN A 79 4.04 -0.13 -1.71
CA ASN A 79 4.61 -1.44 -2.03
C ASN A 79 3.53 -2.41 -2.50
N PHE A 80 2.25 -2.07 -2.36
CA PHE A 80 1.14 -2.87 -2.87
C PHE A 80 0.91 -2.60 -4.36
N ASN A 81 0.81 -3.67 -5.15
CA ASN A 81 0.47 -3.60 -6.57
C ASN A 81 -0.92 -4.15 -6.85
N SER A 82 -1.19 -5.38 -6.42
CA SER A 82 -2.46 -6.05 -6.69
C SER A 82 -2.75 -7.17 -5.68
N ALA A 83 -4.03 -7.53 -5.58
CA ALA A 83 -4.49 -8.71 -4.87
C ALA A 83 -5.28 -9.59 -5.84
N LEU A 84 -4.94 -10.87 -5.92
CA LEU A 84 -5.71 -11.87 -6.64
C LEU A 84 -6.49 -12.69 -5.62
N ILE A 85 -7.81 -12.71 -5.78
CA ILE A 85 -8.73 -13.52 -4.97
C ILE A 85 -9.36 -14.53 -5.91
N SER A 86 -9.17 -15.81 -5.63
CA SER A 86 -9.81 -16.94 -6.33
C SER A 86 -10.67 -17.75 -5.36
N LEU A 87 -11.76 -18.31 -5.88
CA LEU A 87 -12.65 -19.22 -5.17
C LEU A 87 -12.71 -20.52 -5.97
N GLU A 88 -12.09 -21.58 -5.46
CA GLU A 88 -12.04 -22.91 -6.06
C GLU A 88 -12.32 -23.95 -4.96
N ASP A 89 -13.12 -24.97 -5.26
CA ASP A 89 -13.45 -26.05 -4.32
C ASP A 89 -13.95 -25.57 -2.94
N ASP A 90 -14.79 -24.53 -2.92
CA ASP A 90 -15.34 -23.87 -1.72
C ASP A 90 -14.28 -23.21 -0.80
N GLU A 91 -13.06 -23.01 -1.29
CA GLU A 91 -11.94 -22.37 -0.58
C GLU A 91 -11.50 -21.07 -1.27
N TYR A 92 -11.23 -20.03 -0.46
CA TYR A 92 -10.65 -18.79 -0.95
C TYR A 92 -9.13 -18.87 -0.93
N ASP A 93 -8.49 -18.63 -2.07
CA ASP A 93 -7.05 -18.42 -2.17
C ASP A 93 -6.80 -16.94 -2.49
N VAL A 94 -5.94 -16.31 -1.70
CA VAL A 94 -5.65 -14.89 -1.81
C VAL A 94 -4.15 -14.70 -1.93
N ARG A 95 -3.73 -13.99 -2.99
CA ARG A 95 -2.33 -13.68 -3.26
C ARG A 95 -2.15 -12.19 -3.33
N ILE A 96 -1.20 -11.68 -2.56
CA ILE A 96 -0.83 -10.26 -2.52
C ILE A 96 0.46 -10.07 -3.30
N TYR A 97 0.40 -9.24 -4.33
CA TYR A 97 1.55 -8.87 -5.15
C TYR A 97 2.06 -7.50 -4.70
N ARG A 98 3.37 -7.45 -4.46
CA ARG A 98 4.09 -6.26 -4.02
C ARG A 98 5.13 -5.85 -5.05
N GLU A 99 5.42 -4.55 -5.17
CA GLU A 99 6.40 -4.02 -6.13
C GLU A 99 7.75 -4.77 -6.05
N GLU A 100 8.24 -5.00 -4.84
CA GLU A 100 9.52 -5.69 -4.62
C GLU A 100 9.53 -7.16 -5.08
N ASN A 101 8.36 -7.78 -5.26
CA ASN A 101 8.20 -9.21 -5.54
C ASN A 101 7.44 -9.49 -6.86
N LEU A 102 7.22 -8.48 -7.71
CA LEU A 102 6.53 -8.66 -8.98
C LEU A 102 7.36 -9.57 -9.91
N PRO A 103 6.84 -10.73 -10.34
CA PRO A 103 7.47 -11.49 -11.40
C PRO A 103 7.33 -10.70 -12.72
N ASP A 104 8.41 -10.55 -13.49
CA ASP A 104 8.44 -9.79 -14.75
C ASP A 104 7.29 -10.12 -15.74
N ARG A 105 6.73 -11.33 -15.65
CA ARG A 105 5.65 -11.82 -16.52
C ARG A 105 4.24 -11.42 -16.10
N PHE A 106 4.03 -10.97 -14.86
CA PHE A 106 2.70 -10.60 -14.36
C PHE A 106 2.35 -9.13 -14.62
N GLY A 107 3.32 -8.24 -14.80
CA GLY A 107 3.05 -6.84 -15.17
C GLY A 107 2.23 -6.73 -16.46
N GLY A 108 2.59 -7.51 -17.49
CA GLY A 108 1.90 -7.48 -18.78
C GLY A 108 0.46 -8.02 -18.75
N LEU A 109 0.14 -8.96 -17.85
CA LEU A 109 -1.22 -9.52 -17.75
C LEU A 109 -2.18 -8.53 -17.07
N TRP A 110 -1.67 -7.71 -16.15
CA TRP A 110 -2.45 -6.65 -15.51
C TRP A 110 -2.57 -5.41 -16.39
N ASP A 111 -1.54 -5.05 -17.17
CA ASP A 111 -1.66 -4.00 -18.19
C ASP A 111 -2.75 -4.34 -19.23
N GLU A 112 -2.89 -5.62 -19.59
CA GLU A 112 -3.90 -6.11 -20.54
C GLU A 112 -5.32 -6.10 -19.95
N LEU A 113 -5.48 -6.30 -18.63
CA LEU A 113 -6.77 -6.22 -17.93
C LEU A 113 -7.15 -4.81 -17.49
N SER A 114 -6.16 -3.94 -17.25
CA SER A 114 -6.35 -2.56 -16.76
C SER A 114 -6.40 -1.53 -17.90
N GLY A 115 -6.20 -1.96 -19.14
CA GLY A 115 -6.19 -1.11 -20.32
C GLY A 115 -7.57 -0.82 -20.90
N GLU A 116 -8.06 0.41 -20.64
CA GLU A 116 -8.80 1.27 -21.56
C GLU A 116 -8.14 2.66 -21.62
#